data_AF-A0A0V0YR03-F1
#
_entry.id   AF-A0A0V0YR03-F1
#
_cell.length_a   1.000
_cell.length_b   1.000
_cell.length_c   1.000
_cell.angle_alpha   90.00
_cell.angle_beta   90.00
_cell.angle_gamma   90.00
#
_symmetry.space_group_name_H-M   'P 1'
#
loop_
_entity.id
_entity.type
_entity.pdbx_description
1 polymer ?
#
loop_
_entity_poly.entity_id
_entity_poly.type
_entity_poly.pdbx_seq_one_letter_code
_entity_poly.pdbx_strand_id
1 'polypeptide(L)'
;MLLPEKITEAREEVSLVVRSVSTLGNYDYVLDWEFKTSGTIKVWVGFTGMMEVRATNYTHANQIRGEQHGELVAPNTIGVYHDHYISYHLDLDVAGTANSFVKANLKTVT
;
A
#
# COMPACT_ATOMS: atom_id res chain seq x y z
N MET A 1 -7.21 -22.31 50.04
CA MET A 1 -7.34 -22.54 48.59
C MET A 1 -6.70 -21.34 47.90
N LEU A 2 -5.49 -21.50 47.35
CA LEU A 2 -4.78 -20.41 46.66
C LEU A 2 -5.41 -20.24 45.27
N LEU A 3 -5.76 -19.02 44.90
CA LEU A 3 -6.30 -18.68 43.58
C LEU A 3 -5.22 -18.94 42.50
N PRO A 4 -5.58 -19.45 41.31
CA PRO A 4 -4.60 -19.68 40.26
C PRO A 4 -3.98 -18.35 39.82
N GLU A 5 -2.65 -18.36 39.71
CA GLU A 5 -1.83 -17.22 39.29
C GLU A 5 -2.23 -16.79 37.86
N LYS A 6 -2.39 -15.48 37.63
CA LYS A 6 -2.73 -14.95 36.31
C LYS A 6 -1.48 -15.03 35.41
N ILE A 7 -1.43 -16.02 34.53
CA ILE A 7 -0.35 -16.20 33.57
C ILE A 7 -0.54 -15.24 32.39
N THR A 8 0.53 -14.54 31.99
CA THR A 8 0.59 -13.71 30.77
C THR A 8 1.78 -14.15 29.93
N GLU A 9 1.57 -14.38 28.63
CA GLU A 9 2.64 -14.71 27.67
C GLU A 9 2.63 -13.70 26.52
N ALA A 10 3.82 -13.20 26.16
CA ALA A 10 4.05 -12.38 24.98
C ALA A 10 5.44 -12.71 24.42
N ARG A 11 5.60 -12.62 23.09
CA ARG A 11 6.88 -12.85 22.40
C ARG A 11 7.06 -11.78 21.33
N GLU A 12 8.29 -11.32 21.20
CA GLU A 12 8.68 -10.38 20.16
C GLU A 12 8.83 -11.09 18.82
N GLU A 13 8.59 -10.36 17.73
CA GLU A 13 8.88 -10.80 16.36
C GLU A 13 9.84 -9.80 15.73
N VAL A 14 10.90 -10.31 15.12
CA VAL A 14 11.84 -9.52 14.31
C VAL A 14 11.63 -9.90 12.85
N SER A 15 11.54 -8.90 11.97
CA SER A 15 11.40 -9.10 10.52
C SER A 15 12.61 -8.56 9.77
N LEU A 16 12.83 -9.09 8.57
CA LEU A 16 13.83 -8.60 7.62
C LEU A 16 13.11 -7.81 6.52
N VAL A 17 13.51 -6.57 6.30
CA VAL A 17 12.98 -5.73 5.21
C VAL A 17 14.05 -5.51 4.16
N VAL A 18 13.76 -5.93 2.93
CA VAL A 18 14.54 -5.55 1.74
C VAL A 18 13.82 -4.39 1.06
N ARG A 19 14.40 -3.20 1.16
CA ARG A 19 13.83 -1.95 0.62
C ARG A 19 14.59 -1.50 -0.62
N SER A 20 13.85 -1.10 -1.64
CA SER A 20 14.38 -0.34 -2.79
C SER A 20 13.55 0.92 -2.99
N VAL A 21 14.17 1.97 -3.52
CA VAL A 21 13.50 3.23 -3.86
C VAL A 21 13.80 3.57 -5.31
N SER A 22 12.77 3.86 -6.09
CA SER A 22 12.90 4.28 -7.49
C SER A 22 12.22 5.62 -7.70
N THR A 23 12.96 6.58 -8.22
CA THR A 23 12.46 7.90 -8.58
C THR A 23 12.23 7.95 -10.09
N LEU A 24 11.00 8.27 -10.51
CA LEU A 24 10.61 8.40 -11.91
C LEU A 24 9.97 9.78 -12.09
N GLY A 25 10.75 10.71 -12.65
CA GLY A 25 10.31 12.10 -12.81
C GLY A 25 10.03 12.75 -11.46
N ASN A 26 8.78 13.14 -11.24
CA ASN A 26 8.32 13.81 -10.03
C ASN A 26 7.94 12.86 -8.88
N TYR A 27 7.87 11.55 -9.11
CA TYR A 27 7.42 10.58 -8.10
C TYR A 27 8.54 9.66 -7.60
N ASP A 28 8.43 9.30 -6.32
CA ASP A 28 9.30 8.36 -5.64
C ASP A 28 8.47 7.16 -5.14
N TYR A 29 8.88 5.96 -5.54
CA TYR A 29 8.24 4.70 -5.16
C TYR A 29 9.14 3.92 -4.20
N VAL A 30 8.64 3.63 -3.00
CA VAL A 30 9.33 2.83 -1.98
C VAL A 30 8.76 1.42 -2.00
N LEU A 31 9.57 0.43 -2.35
CA LEU A 31 9.15 -0.96 -2.46
C LEU A 31 9.81 -1.77 -1.35
N ASP A 32 8.98 -2.36 -0.49
CA ASP A 32 9.43 -3.20 0.61
C ASP A 32 8.98 -4.65 0.44
N TRP A 33 9.93 -5.55 0.62
CA TRP A 33 9.68 -6.97 0.86
C TRP A 33 10.06 -7.30 2.30
N GLU A 34 9.04 -7.51 3.14
CA GLU A 34 9.19 -7.85 4.55
C GLU A 34 9.02 -9.37 4.75
N PHE A 35 10.04 -10.00 5.31
CA PHE A 35 10.07 -11.43 5.64
C PHE A 35 9.94 -11.61 7.16
N LYS A 36 8.93 -12.36 7.59
CA LYS A 36 8.64 -12.61 9.00
C LYS A 36 9.01 -14.04 9.40
N THR A 37 9.41 -14.24 10.66
CA THR A 37 9.76 -15.58 11.18
C THR A 37 8.58 -16.54 11.23
N SER A 38 7.35 -16.02 11.21
CA SER A 38 6.11 -16.77 11.02
C SER A 38 5.93 -17.38 9.62
N GLY A 39 6.84 -17.10 8.67
CA GLY A 39 6.76 -17.55 7.27
C GLY A 39 5.97 -16.61 6.35
N THR A 40 5.46 -15.50 6.87
CA THR A 40 4.75 -14.48 6.07
C THR A 40 5.74 -13.65 5.25
N ILE A 41 5.43 -13.45 3.97
CA ILE A 41 6.05 -12.43 3.12
C ILE A 41 5.02 -11.31 2.95
N LYS A 42 5.37 -10.09 3.35
CA LYS A 42 4.52 -8.91 3.23
C LYS A 42 5.14 -7.94 2.24
N VAL A 43 4.36 -7.53 1.24
CA VAL A 43 4.78 -6.59 0.21
C VAL A 43 4.12 -5.25 0.47
N TRP A 44 4.91 -4.17 0.46
CA TRP A 44 4.41 -2.80 0.55
C TRP A 44 4.92 -1.93 -0.58
N VAL A 45 4.08 -0.98 -0.96
CA VAL A 45 4.43 0.12 -1.86
C VAL A 45 4.08 1.43 -1.17
N GLY A 46 5.08 2.29 -0.99
CA GLY A 46 4.92 3.67 -0.55
C GLY A 46 5.04 4.63 -1.73
N PHE A 47 4.25 5.71 -1.71
CA PHE A 47 4.26 6.78 -2.71
C PHE A 47 4.65 8.08 -2.05
N THR A 48 5.63 8.76 -2.61
CA THR A 48 6.05 10.11 -2.18
C THR A 48 6.60 10.88 -3.38
N GLY A 49 7.18 12.06 -3.13
CA GLY A 49 7.70 12.95 -4.15
C GLY A 49 6.84 14.20 -4.32
N MET A 50 6.77 14.70 -5.56
CA MET A 50 6.08 15.92 -5.94
C MET A 50 4.85 15.60 -6.78
N MET A 51 3.73 16.23 -6.48
CA MET A 51 2.50 16.07 -7.25
C MET A 51 2.66 16.64 -8.67
N GLU A 52 2.14 15.95 -9.68
CA GLU A 52 1.98 16.54 -11.02
C GLU A 52 0.86 17.59 -10.97
N VAL A 53 1.17 18.81 -11.41
CA VAL A 53 0.28 19.96 -11.26
C VAL A 53 -0.03 20.65 -12.57
N ARG A 54 -1.28 21.13 -12.68
CA ARG A 54 -1.74 22.00 -13.76
C ARG A 54 -1.95 23.42 -13.22
N ALA A 55 -1.40 24.40 -13.91
CA ALA A 55 -1.61 25.81 -13.58
C ALA A 55 -3.07 26.24 -13.83
N THR A 56 -3.59 27.11 -12.97
CA THR A 56 -4.91 27.74 -13.12
C THR A 56 -4.89 29.20 -12.64
N ASN A 57 -5.89 30.00 -13.03
CA ASN A 57 -6.08 31.34 -12.49
C ASN A 57 -6.81 31.33 -11.13
N TYR A 58 -7.29 30.18 -10.66
CA TYR A 58 -7.97 30.06 -9.37
C TYR A 58 -7.00 30.18 -8.21
N THR A 59 -7.30 31.04 -7.25
CA THR A 59 -6.59 31.17 -5.97
C THR A 59 -7.37 30.60 -4.80
N HIS A 60 -8.69 30.39 -4.96
CA HIS A 60 -9.60 29.87 -3.94
C HIS A 60 -10.64 28.92 -4.56
N ALA A 61 -11.09 27.92 -3.80
CA ALA A 61 -12.01 26.89 -4.28
C ALA A 61 -13.36 27.45 -4.76
N ASN A 62 -13.85 28.54 -4.18
CA ASN A 62 -15.11 29.19 -4.59
C ASN A 62 -15.05 29.86 -5.98
N GLN A 63 -13.87 29.95 -6.59
CA GLN A 63 -13.69 30.48 -7.95
C GLN A 63 -13.84 29.39 -9.02
N ILE A 64 -13.77 28.11 -8.62
CA ILE A 64 -13.81 26.96 -9.52
C ILE A 64 -15.16 26.88 -10.22
N ARG A 65 -15.15 26.76 -11.55
CA ARG A 65 -16.34 26.62 -12.39
C ARG A 65 -16.27 25.35 -13.23
N GLY A 66 -17.24 24.46 -13.03
CA GLY A 66 -17.28 23.17 -13.73
C GLY A 66 -16.15 22.23 -13.32
N GLU A 67 -16.13 21.06 -13.95
CA GLU A 67 -15.14 20.00 -13.70
C GLU A 67 -13.71 20.46 -14.04
N GLN A 68 -12.74 20.13 -13.18
CA GLN A 68 -11.33 20.52 -13.34
C GLN A 68 -10.38 19.33 -13.53
N HIS A 69 -10.87 18.11 -13.35
CA HIS A 69 -10.10 16.87 -13.36
C HIS A 69 -8.95 16.88 -12.34
N GLY A 70 -9.20 17.50 -11.19
CA GLY A 70 -8.22 17.66 -10.11
C GLY A 70 -8.72 18.59 -9.00
N GLU A 71 -7.95 18.66 -7.92
CA GLU A 71 -8.25 19.48 -6.74
C GLU A 71 -7.35 20.72 -6.67
N LEU A 72 -7.86 21.87 -6.21
CA LEU A 72 -7.03 23.06 -5.97
C LEU A 72 -6.26 22.90 -4.65
N VAL A 73 -5.02 22.45 -4.74
CA VAL A 73 -4.17 22.13 -3.57
C VAL A 73 -3.37 23.34 -3.06
N ALA A 74 -3.20 24.36 -3.89
CA ALA A 74 -2.61 25.65 -3.54
C ALA A 74 -3.10 26.71 -4.53
N PRO A 75 -2.91 28.03 -4.26
CA PRO A 75 -3.20 29.06 -5.24
C PRO A 75 -2.56 28.74 -6.60
N ASN A 76 -3.35 28.88 -7.66
CA ASN A 76 -2.96 28.64 -9.05
C ASN A 76 -2.56 27.19 -9.38
N THR A 77 -2.77 26.23 -8.46
CA THR A 77 -2.17 24.90 -8.53
C THR A 77 -3.22 23.82 -8.37
N ILE A 78 -3.58 23.15 -9.48
CA ILE A 78 -4.47 22.00 -9.46
C ILE A 78 -3.66 20.72 -9.46
N GLY A 79 -3.85 19.87 -8.45
CA GLY A 79 -3.38 18.50 -8.43
C GLY A 79 -4.27 17.63 -9.32
N VAL A 80 -3.73 17.14 -10.43
CA VAL A 80 -4.51 16.42 -11.44
C VAL A 80 -4.82 15.00 -10.94
N TYR A 81 -6.07 14.55 -11.10
CA TYR A 81 -6.43 13.17 -10.73
C TYR A 81 -5.72 12.17 -11.65
N HIS A 82 -5.16 11.12 -11.05
CA HIS A 82 -4.50 10.02 -11.74
C HIS A 82 -4.45 8.80 -10.81
N ASP A 83 -4.16 7.64 -11.40
CA ASP A 83 -4.07 6.37 -10.70
C ASP A 83 -2.64 5.84 -10.69
N HIS A 84 -2.29 5.08 -9.66
CA HIS A 84 -1.08 4.27 -9.62
C HIS A 84 -1.47 2.78 -9.64
N TYR A 85 -1.08 2.08 -10.71
CA TYR A 85 -1.27 0.63 -10.84
C TYR A 85 0.06 -0.08 -10.66
N ILE A 86 0.07 -1.08 -9.77
CA ILE A 86 1.25 -1.89 -9.47
C ILE A 86 0.87 -3.34 -9.69
N SER A 87 1.73 -4.06 -10.40
CA SER A 87 1.59 -5.49 -10.66
C SER A 87 2.91 -6.17 -10.33
N TYR A 88 2.82 -7.36 -9.75
CA TYR A 88 3.97 -8.20 -9.44
C TYR A 88 3.88 -9.50 -10.23
N HIS A 89 5.02 -9.95 -10.72
CA HIS A 89 5.18 -11.34 -11.12
C HIS A 89 5.58 -12.16 -9.89
N LEU A 90 4.69 -13.04 -9.43
CA LEU A 90 4.90 -13.91 -8.28
C LEU A 90 4.91 -15.37 -8.76
N ASP A 91 6.10 -15.90 -9.02
CA ASP A 91 6.31 -17.30 -9.36
C ASP A 91 6.46 -18.12 -8.07
N LEU A 92 5.36 -18.71 -7.60
CA LEU A 92 5.30 -19.42 -6.32
C LEU A 92 5.36 -20.93 -6.54
N ASP A 93 6.38 -21.57 -5.97
CA ASP A 93 6.52 -23.03 -5.88
C ASP A 93 6.18 -23.50 -4.45
N VAL A 94 4.89 -23.56 -4.11
CA VAL A 94 4.42 -23.98 -2.79
C VAL A 94 4.70 -25.46 -2.57
N ALA A 95 5.81 -25.75 -1.86
CA ALA A 95 6.35 -27.10 -1.64
C ALA A 95 6.70 -27.86 -2.95
N GLY A 96 7.00 -27.12 -4.03
CA GLY A 96 7.32 -27.65 -5.36
C GLY A 96 6.48 -26.99 -6.47
N THR A 97 6.74 -27.38 -7.72
CA THR A 97 6.15 -26.73 -8.92
C THR A 97 4.74 -27.19 -9.27
N ALA A 98 4.30 -28.34 -8.75
CA ALA A 98 2.98 -28.89 -9.02
C ALA A 98 1.93 -28.26 -8.10
N ASN A 99 1.47 -27.07 -8.44
CA ASN A 99 0.50 -26.30 -7.66
C ASN A 99 -0.87 -26.18 -8.34
N SER A 100 -1.86 -25.65 -7.61
CA SER A 100 -3.21 -25.36 -8.12
C SER A 100 -3.75 -24.09 -7.46
N PHE A 101 -4.56 -23.33 -8.19
CA PHE A 101 -5.26 -22.17 -7.65
C PHE A 101 -6.60 -22.60 -7.04
N VAL A 102 -6.79 -22.34 -5.74
CA VAL A 102 -8.01 -22.72 -5.01
C VAL A 102 -8.74 -21.47 -4.53
N LYS A 103 -10.03 -21.36 -4.87
CA LYS A 103 -10.93 -20.32 -4.36
C LYS A 103 -11.86 -20.90 -3.29
N ALA A 104 -11.61 -20.57 -2.02
CA ALA A 104 -12.46 -20.97 -0.91
C ALA A 104 -13.57 -19.92 -0.66
N ASN A 105 -14.83 -20.27 -0.90
CA ASN A 105 -15.97 -19.39 -0.64
C ASN A 105 -16.56 -19.69 0.74
N LEU A 106 -16.66 -18.67 1.60
CA LEU A 106 -17.37 -18.78 2.87
C LEU A 106 -18.89 -18.76 2.62
N LYS A 107 -19.63 -19.68 3.25
CA LYS A 107 -21.09 -19.74 3.18
C LYS A 107 -21.67 -19.94 4.58
N THR A 108 -22.76 -19.26 4.88
CA THR A 108 -23.55 -19.51 6.09
C THR A 108 -24.23 -20.87 5.97
N VAL A 109 -24.19 -21.68 7.04
CA VAL A 109 -25.00 -22.89 7.15
C VAL A 109 -26.26 -22.53 7.94
N THR A 110 -27.43 -22.63 7.31
CA THR A 110 -28.75 -22.43 7.93
C THR A 110 -29.41 -23.76 8.22
#